data_AF-A0A6I2RLL1-F1
#
_entry.id   AF-A0A6I2RLL1-F1
#
_cell.length_a   1.000
_cell.length_b   1.000
_cell.length_c   1.000
_cell.angle_alpha   90.00
_cell.angle_beta   90.00
_cell.angle_gamma   90.00
#
_symmetry.space_group_name_H-M   'P 1'
#
loop_
_entity.id
_entity.type
_entity.pdbx_description
1 polymer ?
#
loop_
_entity_poly.entity_id
_entity_poly.type
_entity_poly.pdbx_seq_one_letter_code
_entity_poly.pdbx_strand_id
1 'polypeptide(L)'
;MVIDRTTGKGCALSIAAKTVTRNLIADGIIGKTIAKKERPKRSVWLRVRDYGDDWVCIGGNIAHELPEEPLWVPSFIDERIWTQAVSKFHIDSRLDENVVEFLLPEMDEYLQNIPDSELISITRDFLIENGILDQPIRRHKGNTYYFDKSEIYSLDNESKLFPYEGRINHIFTVTGPDAAFFNSGVWIKAAPRFEVGMSLKECIGIFVETELAHRTPQKLSPLDQLIQYIARPVYERVPGNDNVKTFDRIRITVGLPRYQFNSWEALQSEVKKYQHEIYQRVIQRMETDRSFKRYGVPINFLEISDVTLLRDFSLEFIFELKEPKIN
;
A
#
# COMPACT_ATOMS: atom_id res chain seq x y z
N MET A 1 5.62 -14.40 -14.20
CA MET A 1 5.52 -12.94 -13.96
C MET A 1 4.71 -12.66 -12.70
N VAL A 2 5.12 -11.73 -11.82
CA VAL A 2 4.28 -11.33 -10.65
C VAL A 2 3.32 -10.22 -11.08
N ILE A 3 2.02 -10.39 -10.81
CA ILE A 3 1.00 -9.40 -11.18
C ILE A 3 1.04 -8.21 -10.21
N ASP A 4 1.42 -7.03 -10.71
CA ASP A 4 1.46 -5.81 -9.90
C ASP A 4 0.10 -5.09 -9.86
N ARG A 5 -0.69 -5.38 -8.83
CA ARG A 5 -2.02 -4.77 -8.59
C ARG A 5 -1.98 -3.30 -8.17
N THR A 6 -0.80 -2.67 -8.15
CA THR A 6 -0.69 -1.22 -8.01
C THR A 6 -0.78 -0.49 -9.35
N THR A 7 -0.84 -1.25 -10.44
CA THR A 7 -1.12 -0.75 -11.79
C THR A 7 -2.53 -1.16 -12.22
N GLY A 8 -3.15 -0.36 -13.08
CA GLY A 8 -4.46 -0.68 -13.65
C GLY A 8 -4.39 -1.91 -14.54
N LYS A 9 -3.32 -2.06 -15.33
CA LYS A 9 -3.06 -3.27 -16.11
C LYS A 9 -2.93 -4.51 -15.22
N GLY A 10 -2.22 -4.43 -14.10
CA GLY A 10 -2.13 -5.55 -13.15
C GLY A 10 -3.45 -5.87 -12.45
N CYS A 11 -4.32 -4.88 -12.19
CA CYS A 11 -5.69 -5.14 -11.75
C CYS A 11 -6.50 -5.85 -12.83
N ALA A 12 -6.46 -5.38 -14.08
CA ALA A 12 -7.17 -6.00 -15.20
C ALA A 12 -6.71 -7.45 -15.44
N LEU A 13 -5.40 -7.71 -15.37
CA LEU A 13 -4.83 -9.06 -15.44
C LEU A 13 -5.26 -9.93 -14.24
N SER A 14 -5.37 -9.35 -13.03
CA SER A 14 -5.89 -10.08 -11.87
C SER A 14 -7.35 -10.48 -12.07
N ILE A 15 -8.18 -9.60 -12.64
CA ILE A 15 -9.59 -9.89 -12.92
C ILE A 15 -9.73 -11.04 -13.95
N ALA A 16 -8.80 -11.16 -14.90
CA ALA A 16 -8.80 -12.27 -15.86
C ALA A 16 -8.76 -13.66 -15.20
N ALA A 17 -8.29 -13.78 -13.95
CA ALA A 17 -8.38 -15.02 -13.18
C ALA A 17 -9.82 -15.51 -12.98
N LYS A 18 -10.79 -14.60 -12.90
CA LYS A 18 -12.21 -14.99 -12.82
C LYS A 18 -12.67 -15.66 -14.10
N THR A 19 -12.24 -15.16 -15.26
CA THR A 19 -12.49 -15.80 -16.56
C THR A 19 -11.83 -17.18 -16.63
N VAL A 20 -10.56 -17.29 -16.25
CA VAL A 20 -9.86 -18.59 -16.20
C VAL A 20 -10.55 -19.55 -15.24
N THR A 21 -10.99 -19.08 -14.08
CA THR A 21 -11.72 -19.89 -13.09
C THR A 21 -13.05 -20.38 -13.64
N ARG A 22 -13.83 -19.53 -14.32
CA ARG A 22 -15.06 -19.92 -15.02
C ARG A 22 -14.78 -20.98 -16.08
N ASN A 23 -13.67 -20.86 -16.83
CA ASN A 23 -13.27 -21.86 -17.82
C ASN A 23 -12.89 -23.20 -17.16
N LEU A 24 -12.16 -23.19 -16.04
CA LEU A 24 -11.86 -24.42 -15.27
C LEU A 24 -13.14 -25.11 -14.77
N ILE A 25 -14.12 -24.32 -14.31
CA ILE A 25 -15.44 -24.82 -13.88
C ILE A 25 -16.18 -25.45 -15.06
N ALA A 26 -16.24 -24.76 -16.21
CA ALA A 26 -16.87 -25.26 -17.43
C ALA A 26 -16.18 -26.54 -17.97
N ASP A 27 -14.87 -26.66 -17.78
CA ASP A 27 -14.06 -27.82 -18.15
C ASP A 27 -14.21 -28.99 -17.13
N GLY A 28 -15.00 -28.80 -16.08
CA GLY A 28 -15.40 -29.88 -15.17
C GLY A 28 -14.45 -30.14 -13.99
N ILE A 29 -13.75 -29.11 -13.51
CA ILE A 29 -12.87 -29.21 -12.33
C ILE A 29 -13.61 -29.53 -11.02
N ILE A 30 -14.91 -29.23 -10.92
CA ILE A 30 -15.67 -29.38 -9.67
C ILE A 30 -15.67 -30.83 -9.21
N GLY A 31 -15.34 -31.05 -7.94
CA GLY A 31 -15.28 -32.37 -7.33
C GLY A 31 -14.08 -33.20 -7.80
N LYS A 32 -13.13 -32.64 -8.55
CA LYS A 32 -11.93 -33.34 -9.03
C LYS A 32 -10.74 -33.16 -8.11
N THR A 33 -9.88 -34.18 -8.10
CA THR A 33 -8.60 -34.18 -7.40
C THR A 33 -7.54 -33.56 -8.32
N ILE A 34 -6.93 -32.45 -7.90
CA ILE A 34 -6.03 -31.65 -8.74
C ILE A 34 -4.55 -31.81 -8.39
N ALA A 35 -4.24 -32.21 -7.15
CA ALA A 35 -2.86 -32.43 -6.73
C ALA A 35 -2.77 -33.36 -5.51
N LYS A 36 -1.61 -33.98 -5.33
CA LYS A 36 -1.19 -34.65 -4.10
C LYS A 36 -0.09 -33.84 -3.43
N LYS A 37 -0.29 -33.45 -2.17
CA LYS A 37 0.74 -32.78 -1.37
C LYS A 37 1.28 -33.70 -0.30
N GLU A 38 2.57 -33.98 -0.36
CA GLU A 38 3.27 -34.65 0.73
C GLU A 38 3.48 -33.67 1.89
N ARG A 39 2.96 -34.01 3.07
CA ARG A 39 3.28 -33.30 4.32
C ARG A 39 4.06 -34.25 5.24
N PRO A 40 4.84 -33.73 6.22
CA PRO A 40 5.74 -34.55 7.04
C PRO A 40 5.12 -35.76 7.76
N LYS A 41 3.79 -35.81 7.91
CA LYS A 41 3.07 -36.89 8.61
C LYS A 41 1.94 -37.52 7.81
N ARG A 42 1.59 -36.99 6.63
CA ARG A 42 0.47 -37.46 5.81
C ARG A 42 0.50 -36.85 4.42
N SER A 43 0.08 -37.59 3.42
CA SER A 43 -0.23 -37.00 2.11
C SER A 43 -1.67 -36.45 2.13
N VAL A 44 -1.87 -35.32 1.46
CA VAL A 44 -3.17 -34.64 1.35
C VAL A 44 -3.53 -34.51 -0.12
N TRP A 45 -4.71 -34.98 -0.50
CA TRP A 45 -5.29 -34.70 -1.80
C TRP A 45 -5.93 -33.30 -1.80
N LEU A 46 -5.60 -32.51 -2.80
CA LEU A 46 -6.28 -31.25 -3.09
C LEU A 46 -7.47 -31.55 -3.99
N ARG A 47 -8.67 -31.19 -3.53
CA ARG A 47 -9.92 -31.41 -4.27
C ARG A 47 -10.70 -30.11 -4.36
N VAL A 48 -11.23 -29.82 -5.54
CA VAL A 48 -12.07 -28.62 -5.73
C VAL A 48 -13.48 -28.89 -5.21
N ARG A 49 -13.95 -28.03 -4.31
CA ARG A 49 -15.29 -28.12 -3.70
C ARG A 49 -16.08 -26.88 -4.05
N ASP A 50 -17.35 -27.10 -4.40
CA ASP A 50 -18.33 -26.06 -4.61
C ASP A 50 -19.23 -25.99 -3.38
N TYR A 51 -19.33 -24.81 -2.77
CA TYR A 51 -20.19 -24.55 -1.62
C TYR A 51 -21.44 -23.73 -1.98
N GLY A 52 -21.68 -23.43 -3.26
CA GLY A 52 -22.74 -22.53 -3.72
C GLY A 52 -22.34 -21.05 -3.64
N ASP A 53 -23.21 -20.16 -4.12
CA ASP A 53 -23.01 -18.70 -4.10
C ASP A 53 -21.65 -18.24 -4.69
N ASP A 54 -21.22 -18.85 -5.80
CA ASP A 54 -19.92 -18.63 -6.44
C ASP A 54 -18.70 -18.88 -5.52
N TRP A 55 -18.88 -19.68 -4.46
CA TRP A 55 -17.86 -20.01 -3.48
C TRP A 55 -17.21 -21.37 -3.76
N VAL A 56 -16.29 -21.40 -4.73
CA VAL A 56 -15.50 -22.58 -5.08
C VAL A 56 -14.15 -22.52 -4.37
N CYS A 57 -13.80 -23.57 -3.61
CA CYS A 57 -12.59 -23.61 -2.77
C CYS A 57 -11.77 -24.89 -2.97
N ILE A 58 -10.50 -24.82 -2.57
CA ILE A 58 -9.60 -25.97 -2.53
C ILE A 58 -9.74 -26.67 -1.17
N GLY A 59 -10.37 -27.83 -1.14
CA GLY A 59 -10.45 -28.68 0.05
C GLY A 59 -9.27 -29.64 0.15
N GLY A 60 -8.89 -29.98 1.39
CA GLY A 60 -7.91 -31.04 1.68
C GLY A 60 -8.58 -32.32 2.17
N ASN A 61 -8.22 -33.46 1.57
CA ASN A 61 -8.62 -34.79 2.05
C ASN A 61 -7.39 -35.62 2.41
N ILE A 62 -7.46 -36.46 3.45
CA ILE A 62 -6.37 -37.35 3.82
C ILE A 62 -6.24 -38.44 2.75
N ALA A 63 -5.01 -38.62 2.22
CA ALA A 63 -4.83 -39.43 1.02
C ALA A 63 -5.13 -40.92 1.19
N HIS A 64 -4.95 -41.45 2.39
CA HIS A 64 -5.19 -42.86 2.70
C HIS A 64 -6.68 -43.23 2.83
N GLU A 65 -7.58 -42.25 2.86
CA GLU A 65 -9.04 -42.46 3.03
C GLU A 65 -9.80 -42.49 1.71
N LEU A 66 -9.13 -42.25 0.58
CA LEU A 66 -9.72 -42.19 -0.75
C LEU A 66 -8.99 -43.11 -1.74
N PRO A 67 -9.70 -43.71 -2.71
CA PRO A 67 -9.05 -44.42 -3.81
C PRO A 67 -8.15 -43.47 -4.61
N GLU A 68 -7.07 -44.01 -5.20
CA GLU A 68 -6.20 -43.25 -6.10
C GLU A 68 -6.99 -42.87 -7.36
N GLU A 69 -7.54 -41.66 -7.37
CA GLU A 69 -8.11 -41.02 -8.56
C GLU A 69 -6.97 -40.41 -9.39
N PRO A 70 -7.03 -40.48 -10.74
CA PRO A 70 -6.10 -39.76 -11.58
C PRO A 70 -6.22 -38.26 -11.33
N LEU A 71 -5.07 -37.56 -11.33
CA LEU A 71 -5.04 -36.11 -11.21
C LEU A 71 -5.75 -35.48 -12.40
N TRP A 72 -6.68 -34.57 -12.12
CA TRP A 72 -7.37 -33.82 -13.15
C TRP A 72 -6.48 -32.71 -13.70
N VAL A 73 -6.49 -32.59 -15.02
CA VAL A 73 -5.75 -31.59 -15.79
C VAL A 73 -6.75 -30.91 -16.73
N PRO A 74 -6.73 -29.58 -16.84
CA PRO A 74 -7.61 -28.85 -17.75
C PRO A 74 -7.26 -29.13 -19.22
N SER A 75 -8.26 -29.07 -20.09
CA SER A 75 -8.10 -29.29 -21.53
C SER A 75 -7.36 -28.15 -22.27
N PHE A 76 -7.27 -26.97 -21.65
CA PHE A 76 -6.80 -25.74 -22.28
C PHE A 76 -5.53 -25.15 -21.65
N ILE A 77 -4.94 -25.81 -20.65
CA ILE A 77 -3.67 -25.39 -20.04
C ILE A 77 -2.67 -26.55 -20.16
N ASP A 78 -1.43 -26.23 -20.51
CA ASP A 78 -0.34 -27.21 -20.53
C ASP A 78 -0.22 -27.93 -19.18
N GLU A 79 -0.08 -29.26 -19.22
CA GLU A 79 -0.06 -30.12 -18.04
C GLU A 79 1.08 -29.77 -17.08
N ARG A 80 2.24 -29.33 -17.60
CA ARG A 80 3.39 -28.97 -16.75
C ARG A 80 3.12 -27.66 -16.01
N ILE A 81 2.56 -26.67 -16.71
CA ILE A 81 2.15 -25.39 -16.12
C ILE A 81 1.10 -25.63 -15.03
N TRP A 82 0.07 -26.43 -15.35
CA TRP A 82 -0.98 -26.78 -14.40
C TRP A 82 -0.41 -27.46 -13.15
N THR A 83 0.40 -28.51 -13.33
CA THR A 83 1.00 -29.28 -12.24
C THR A 83 1.88 -28.40 -11.34
N GLN A 84 2.69 -27.51 -11.95
CA GLN A 84 3.52 -26.57 -11.21
C GLN A 84 2.68 -25.60 -10.38
N ALA A 85 1.60 -25.04 -10.94
CA ALA A 85 0.72 -24.12 -10.24
C ALA A 85 -0.03 -24.78 -9.07
N VAL A 86 -0.72 -25.91 -9.31
CA VAL A 86 -1.52 -26.59 -8.28
C VAL A 86 -0.67 -27.14 -7.12
N SER A 87 0.62 -27.39 -7.36
CA SER A 87 1.57 -27.73 -6.29
C SER A 87 1.72 -26.61 -5.25
N LYS A 88 1.41 -25.35 -5.61
CA LYS A 88 1.50 -24.17 -4.73
C LYS A 88 0.16 -23.78 -4.13
N PHE A 89 -0.97 -24.27 -4.67
CA PHE A 89 -2.31 -23.89 -4.22
C PHE A 89 -2.52 -24.06 -2.71
N HIS A 90 -3.09 -23.05 -2.08
CA HIS A 90 -3.46 -23.06 -0.68
C HIS A 90 -4.74 -23.89 -0.46
N ILE A 91 -4.79 -24.54 0.70
CA ILE A 91 -5.97 -25.29 1.15
C ILE A 91 -6.88 -24.30 1.87
N ASP A 92 -8.19 -24.50 1.78
CA ASP A 92 -9.25 -23.70 2.38
C ASP A 92 -9.29 -22.24 1.88
N SER A 93 -8.71 -21.99 0.69
CA SER A 93 -8.83 -20.73 -0.04
C SER A 93 -9.63 -20.88 -1.32
N ARG A 94 -10.11 -19.75 -1.85
CA ARG A 94 -10.94 -19.74 -3.06
C ARG A 94 -10.13 -20.18 -4.28
N LEU A 95 -10.81 -20.79 -5.25
CA LEU A 95 -10.17 -21.23 -6.49
C LEU A 95 -9.64 -20.04 -7.29
N ASP A 96 -10.39 -18.96 -7.39
CA ASP A 96 -9.99 -17.75 -8.12
C ASP A 96 -8.78 -17.05 -7.50
N GLU A 97 -8.69 -16.97 -6.17
CA GLU A 97 -7.51 -16.48 -5.45
C GLU A 97 -6.26 -17.32 -5.78
N ASN A 98 -6.38 -18.64 -5.74
CA ASN A 98 -5.28 -19.55 -6.13
C ASN A 98 -4.88 -19.38 -7.59
N VAL A 99 -5.85 -19.15 -8.48
CA VAL A 99 -5.58 -18.92 -9.89
C VAL A 99 -4.77 -17.64 -10.08
N VAL A 100 -5.12 -16.53 -9.43
CA VAL A 100 -4.33 -15.29 -9.53
C VAL A 100 -2.93 -15.45 -8.94
N GLU A 101 -2.83 -16.09 -7.76
CA GLU A 101 -1.57 -16.14 -7.01
C GLU A 101 -0.57 -17.15 -7.59
N PHE A 102 -1.05 -18.26 -8.14
CA PHE A 102 -0.19 -19.40 -8.48
C PHE A 102 -0.30 -19.88 -9.92
N LEU A 103 -1.45 -19.70 -10.59
CA LEU A 103 -1.62 -20.17 -11.97
C LEU A 103 -1.27 -19.10 -12.99
N LEU A 104 -1.88 -17.92 -12.90
CA LEU A 104 -1.63 -16.83 -13.84
C LEU A 104 -0.15 -16.45 -13.93
N PRO A 105 0.64 -16.40 -12.84
CA PRO A 105 2.07 -16.10 -12.91
C PRO A 105 2.90 -17.09 -13.74
N GLU A 106 2.43 -18.33 -13.87
CA GLU A 106 3.04 -19.40 -14.66
C GLU A 106 2.57 -19.37 -16.13
N MET A 107 1.50 -18.62 -16.43
CA MET A 107 0.91 -18.44 -17.77
C MET A 107 1.34 -17.10 -18.40
N ASP A 108 2.63 -16.75 -18.30
CA ASP A 108 3.15 -15.44 -18.74
C ASP A 108 2.86 -15.16 -20.22
N GLU A 109 3.08 -16.15 -21.10
CA GLU A 109 2.77 -16.02 -22.54
C GLU A 109 1.28 -15.75 -22.78
N TYR A 110 0.39 -16.39 -22.03
CA TYR A 110 -1.05 -16.13 -22.14
C TYR A 110 -1.37 -14.69 -21.73
N LEU A 111 -0.86 -14.23 -20.58
CA LEU A 111 -1.09 -12.88 -20.07
C LEU A 111 -0.57 -11.78 -21.01
N GLN A 112 0.58 -11.99 -21.64
CA GLN A 112 1.16 -11.04 -22.58
C GLN A 112 0.39 -10.97 -23.90
N ASN A 113 -0.29 -12.05 -24.28
CA ASN A 113 -1.06 -12.15 -25.52
C ASN A 113 -2.51 -11.67 -25.38
N ILE A 114 -3.00 -11.37 -24.17
CA ILE A 114 -4.34 -10.81 -23.99
C ILE A 114 -4.35 -9.38 -24.57
N PRO A 115 -5.15 -9.08 -25.61
CA PRO A 115 -5.22 -7.75 -26.17
C PRO A 115 -5.85 -6.80 -25.16
N ASP A 116 -5.41 -5.53 -25.15
CA ASP A 116 -5.94 -4.54 -24.21
C ASP A 116 -7.46 -4.35 -24.36
N SER A 117 -8.03 -4.56 -25.55
CA SER A 117 -9.48 -4.54 -25.77
C SER A 117 -10.23 -5.64 -25.02
N GLU A 118 -9.64 -6.83 -24.89
CA GLU A 118 -10.20 -7.94 -24.11
C GLU A 118 -10.06 -7.68 -22.61
N LEU A 119 -8.91 -7.15 -22.16
CA LEU A 119 -8.73 -6.72 -20.77
C LEU A 119 -9.75 -5.65 -20.37
N ILE A 120 -10.02 -4.69 -21.25
CA ILE A 120 -11.05 -3.66 -21.04
C ILE A 120 -12.43 -4.29 -20.93
N SER A 121 -12.76 -5.28 -21.79
CA SER A 121 -14.07 -5.94 -21.73
C SER A 121 -14.25 -6.76 -20.45
N ILE A 122 -13.25 -7.54 -20.07
CA ILE A 122 -13.26 -8.34 -18.84
C ILE A 122 -13.41 -7.41 -17.61
N THR A 123 -12.66 -6.31 -17.59
CA THR A 123 -12.73 -5.33 -16.49
C THR A 123 -14.08 -4.63 -16.44
N ARG A 124 -14.69 -4.33 -17.60
CA ARG A 124 -16.04 -3.75 -17.67
C ARG A 124 -17.05 -4.67 -17.02
N ASP A 125 -17.09 -5.94 -17.42
CA ASP A 125 -18.07 -6.89 -16.92
C ASP A 125 -17.91 -7.08 -15.41
N PHE A 126 -16.66 -7.15 -14.93
CA PHE A 126 -16.35 -7.19 -13.50
C PHE A 126 -16.85 -5.96 -12.71
N LEU A 127 -16.68 -4.75 -13.25
CA LEU A 127 -17.14 -3.53 -12.58
C LEU A 127 -18.67 -3.45 -12.56
N ILE A 128 -19.34 -3.91 -13.61
CA ILE A 128 -20.81 -4.01 -13.67
C ILE A 128 -21.32 -5.03 -12.66
N GLU A 129 -20.70 -6.22 -12.58
CA GLU A 129 -21.01 -7.25 -11.56
C GLU A 129 -20.86 -6.69 -10.14
N ASN A 130 -19.89 -5.82 -9.91
CA ASN A 130 -19.66 -5.14 -8.63
C ASN A 130 -20.53 -3.88 -8.42
N GLY A 131 -21.47 -3.59 -9.31
CA GLY A 131 -22.48 -2.54 -9.12
C GLY A 131 -21.97 -1.12 -9.35
N ILE A 132 -21.05 -0.90 -10.30
CA ILE A 132 -20.50 0.44 -10.59
C ILE A 132 -21.52 1.46 -11.11
N LEU A 133 -22.60 0.99 -11.75
CA LEU A 133 -23.62 1.87 -12.35
C LEU A 133 -24.48 2.54 -11.28
N ASP A 134 -24.88 3.77 -11.54
CA ASP A 134 -25.65 4.61 -10.63
C ASP A 134 -25.00 4.76 -9.23
N GLN A 135 -23.66 4.65 -9.16
CA GLN A 135 -22.86 4.88 -7.94
C GLN A 135 -21.96 6.11 -8.07
N PRO A 136 -21.76 6.90 -6.99
CA PRO A 136 -20.82 8.01 -7.00
C PRO A 136 -19.38 7.52 -7.27
N ILE A 137 -18.76 7.93 -8.37
CA ILE A 137 -17.37 7.58 -8.70
C ILE A 137 -16.41 8.63 -8.17
N ARG A 138 -16.78 9.91 -8.32
CA ARG A 138 -15.94 11.05 -7.94
C ARG A 138 -16.83 12.17 -7.45
N ARG A 139 -16.39 12.87 -6.41
CA ARG A 139 -16.97 14.13 -5.97
C ARG A 139 -15.93 15.24 -6.05
N HIS A 140 -16.27 16.36 -6.68
CA HIS A 140 -15.34 17.49 -6.81
C HIS A 140 -16.12 18.81 -6.85
N LYS A 141 -15.77 19.76 -5.96
CA LYS A 141 -16.41 21.09 -5.85
C LYS A 141 -17.94 21.04 -5.73
N GLY A 142 -18.49 20.04 -5.03
CA GLY A 142 -19.93 19.87 -4.86
C GLY A 142 -20.63 19.11 -6.00
N ASN A 143 -19.91 18.78 -7.08
CA ASN A 143 -20.44 17.96 -8.17
C ASN A 143 -20.15 16.48 -7.93
N THR A 144 -21.14 15.62 -8.20
CA THR A 144 -20.99 14.16 -8.18
C THR A 144 -20.95 13.63 -9.61
N TYR A 145 -19.96 12.80 -9.90
CA TYR A 145 -19.80 12.10 -11.16
C TYR A 145 -20.06 10.62 -10.96
N TYR A 146 -20.73 9.99 -11.90
CA TYR A 146 -21.17 8.59 -11.85
C TYR A 146 -21.27 8.00 -13.25
N PHE A 147 -21.44 6.68 -13.37
CA PHE A 147 -21.83 6.05 -14.65
C PHE A 147 -23.34 5.84 -14.65
N ASP A 148 -24.03 6.29 -15.69
CA ASP A 148 -25.45 6.02 -15.85
C ASP A 148 -25.71 4.58 -16.33
N LYS A 149 -26.98 4.21 -16.47
CA LYS A 149 -27.38 2.88 -16.97
C LYS A 149 -26.95 2.60 -18.42
N SER A 150 -26.57 3.63 -19.17
CA SER A 150 -26.03 3.51 -20.53
C SER A 150 -24.50 3.37 -20.52
N GLU A 151 -23.90 3.23 -19.33
CA GLU A 151 -22.46 3.15 -19.09
C GLU A 151 -21.71 4.41 -19.50
N ILE A 152 -22.38 5.56 -19.49
CA ILE A 152 -21.79 6.86 -19.81
C ILE A 152 -21.43 7.60 -18.54
N TYR A 153 -20.17 8.07 -18.47
CA TYR A 153 -19.68 8.89 -17.38
C TYR A 153 -20.38 10.25 -17.40
N SER A 154 -21.19 10.48 -16.38
CA SER A 154 -22.17 11.54 -16.31
C SER A 154 -21.99 12.39 -15.06
N LEU A 155 -22.57 13.59 -15.11
CA LEU A 155 -22.56 14.56 -14.02
C LEU A 155 -23.97 14.67 -13.43
N ASP A 156 -24.10 14.47 -12.13
CA ASP A 156 -25.34 14.79 -11.40
C ASP A 156 -25.39 16.30 -11.15
N ASN A 157 -25.87 17.03 -12.16
CA ASN A 157 -26.06 18.47 -12.06
C ASN A 157 -27.20 18.74 -11.05
N GLU A 158 -26.94 19.61 -10.06
CA GLU A 158 -27.86 19.97 -8.96
C GLU A 158 -27.99 18.93 -7.82
N SER A 159 -27.18 17.87 -7.78
CA SER A 159 -27.18 16.87 -6.69
C SER A 159 -28.56 16.22 -6.45
N LYS A 160 -29.33 15.97 -7.52
CA LYS A 160 -30.68 15.40 -7.41
C LYS A 160 -30.65 13.92 -7.10
N LEU A 161 -29.69 13.20 -7.66
CA LEU A 161 -29.53 11.75 -7.47
C LEU A 161 -28.71 11.45 -6.22
N PHE A 162 -27.69 12.28 -5.95
CA PHE A 162 -26.78 12.11 -4.83
C PHE A 162 -26.75 13.37 -3.97
N PRO A 163 -27.76 13.60 -3.11
CA PRO A 163 -27.84 14.78 -2.27
C PRO A 163 -26.62 14.92 -1.36
N TYR A 164 -26.14 16.14 -1.21
CA TYR A 164 -24.95 16.44 -0.43
C TYR A 164 -25.27 16.51 1.07
N GLU A 165 -25.23 15.38 1.75
CA GLU A 165 -25.37 15.29 3.21
C GLU A 165 -23.99 15.27 3.91
N GLY A 166 -23.32 16.43 3.97
CA GLY A 166 -22.12 16.63 4.78
C GLY A 166 -20.88 15.82 4.36
N ARG A 167 -20.12 15.30 5.34
CA ARG A 167 -18.80 14.63 5.15
C ARG A 167 -18.88 13.17 4.70
N ILE A 168 -20.03 12.69 4.21
CA ILE A 168 -20.16 11.31 3.78
C ILE A 168 -19.47 11.13 2.42
N ASN A 169 -18.28 10.52 2.47
CA ASN A 169 -17.38 10.22 1.34
C ASN A 169 -17.68 8.85 0.70
N HIS A 170 -18.96 8.47 0.53
CA HIS A 170 -19.25 7.24 -0.20
C HIS A 170 -18.97 7.45 -1.69
N ILE A 171 -17.83 6.94 -2.12
CA ILE A 171 -17.46 6.72 -3.52
C ILE A 171 -17.42 5.21 -3.77
N PHE A 172 -17.65 4.81 -5.01
CA PHE A 172 -17.59 3.43 -5.44
C PHE A 172 -16.24 2.81 -5.08
N THR A 173 -16.31 1.68 -4.39
CA THR A 173 -15.18 0.82 -4.08
C THR A 173 -15.62 -0.62 -4.22
N VAL A 174 -14.78 -1.45 -4.83
CA VAL A 174 -14.99 -2.90 -4.85
C VAL A 174 -14.78 -3.44 -3.44
N THR A 175 -15.74 -4.22 -2.94
CA THR A 175 -15.73 -4.78 -1.57
C THR A 175 -15.96 -6.29 -1.61
N GLY A 176 -15.80 -6.95 -0.46
CA GLY A 176 -15.97 -8.40 -0.37
C GLY A 176 -14.81 -9.18 -1.01
N PRO A 177 -15.05 -10.42 -1.48
CA PRO A 177 -14.02 -11.28 -2.06
C PRO A 177 -13.32 -10.64 -3.27
N ASP A 178 -14.04 -9.81 -4.01
CA ASP A 178 -13.58 -9.18 -5.24
C ASP A 178 -12.53 -8.07 -5.00
N ALA A 179 -12.44 -7.57 -3.76
CA ALA A 179 -11.43 -6.59 -3.37
C ALA A 179 -9.98 -7.12 -3.50
N ALA A 180 -9.78 -8.44 -3.50
CA ALA A 180 -8.48 -9.05 -3.72
C ALA A 180 -7.95 -8.86 -5.16
N PHE A 181 -8.85 -8.65 -6.12
CA PHE A 181 -8.55 -8.57 -7.56
C PHE A 181 -8.44 -7.13 -8.06
N PHE A 182 -8.99 -6.17 -7.32
CA PHE A 182 -9.13 -4.78 -7.77
C PHE A 182 -8.64 -3.77 -6.72
N ASN A 183 -7.65 -2.97 -7.10
CA ASN A 183 -7.15 -1.90 -6.25
C ASN A 183 -7.94 -0.61 -6.47
N SER A 184 -8.89 -0.33 -5.57
CA SER A 184 -9.70 0.89 -5.61
C SER A 184 -8.86 2.18 -5.57
N GLY A 185 -7.64 2.15 -5.02
CA GLY A 185 -6.73 3.30 -5.04
C GLY A 185 -6.27 3.68 -6.45
N VAL A 186 -6.02 2.69 -7.31
CA VAL A 186 -5.68 2.91 -8.74
C VAL A 186 -6.87 3.55 -9.45
N TRP A 187 -8.08 3.05 -9.20
CA TRP A 187 -9.31 3.60 -9.78
C TRP A 187 -9.55 5.06 -9.36
N ILE A 188 -9.39 5.36 -8.08
CA ILE A 188 -9.49 6.73 -7.55
C ILE A 188 -8.45 7.66 -8.19
N LYS A 189 -7.23 7.15 -8.49
CA LYS A 189 -6.20 7.92 -9.20
C LYS A 189 -6.53 8.13 -10.68
N ALA A 190 -7.23 7.18 -11.31
CA ALA A 190 -7.66 7.28 -12.70
C ALA A 190 -8.85 8.24 -12.89
N ALA A 191 -9.82 8.22 -11.97
CA ALA A 191 -11.07 8.99 -12.05
C ALA A 191 -10.91 10.51 -12.32
N PRO A 192 -9.84 11.19 -11.85
CA PRO A 192 -9.52 12.55 -12.24
C PRO A 192 -9.40 12.82 -13.74
N ARG A 193 -8.98 11.82 -14.52
CA ARG A 193 -8.73 11.87 -15.96
C ARG A 193 -9.98 11.59 -16.81
N PHE A 194 -11.11 11.21 -16.20
CA PHE A 194 -12.35 10.91 -16.92
C PHE A 194 -13.07 12.20 -17.31
N GLU A 195 -13.64 12.22 -18.51
CA GLU A 195 -14.42 13.34 -19.05
C GLU A 195 -15.89 12.95 -19.21
N VAL A 196 -16.80 13.90 -18.97
CA VAL A 196 -18.24 13.68 -19.10
C VAL A 196 -18.58 13.33 -20.55
N GLY A 197 -19.31 12.24 -20.75
CA GLY A 197 -19.65 11.70 -22.08
C GLY A 197 -18.78 10.51 -22.50
N MET A 198 -17.68 10.21 -21.79
CA MET A 198 -16.91 8.98 -22.02
C MET A 198 -17.71 7.75 -21.62
N SER A 199 -17.60 6.68 -22.41
CA SER A 199 -18.10 5.36 -22.05
C SER A 199 -17.25 4.71 -20.97
N LEU A 200 -17.84 3.75 -20.25
CA LEU A 200 -17.14 2.95 -19.25
C LEU A 200 -15.88 2.27 -19.82
N LYS A 201 -15.94 1.80 -21.08
CA LYS A 201 -14.78 1.19 -21.75
C LYS A 201 -13.63 2.18 -21.96
N GLU A 202 -13.92 3.41 -22.35
CA GLU A 202 -12.90 4.46 -22.50
C GLU A 202 -12.28 4.82 -21.14
N CYS A 203 -13.09 4.96 -20.10
CA CYS A 203 -12.61 5.18 -18.73
C CYS A 203 -11.75 4.00 -18.22
N ILE A 204 -12.11 2.77 -18.57
CA ILE A 204 -11.30 1.58 -18.24
C ILE A 204 -9.97 1.60 -19.01
N GLY A 205 -9.93 2.06 -20.26
CA GLY A 205 -8.68 2.27 -20.98
C GLY A 205 -7.73 3.20 -20.21
N ILE A 206 -8.24 4.34 -19.73
CA ILE A 206 -7.49 5.27 -18.87
C ILE A 206 -7.05 4.61 -17.57
N PHE A 207 -7.91 3.78 -16.97
CA PHE A 207 -7.58 3.02 -15.76
C PHE A 207 -6.42 2.04 -16.01
N VAL A 208 -6.44 1.27 -17.09
CA VAL A 208 -5.40 0.28 -17.44
C VAL A 208 -4.02 0.94 -17.54
N GLU A 209 -3.94 2.15 -18.10
CA GLU A 209 -2.72 2.95 -18.18
C GLU A 209 -2.28 3.60 -16.85
N THR A 210 -3.12 3.56 -15.82
CA THR A 210 -2.86 4.26 -14.57
C THR A 210 -2.03 3.40 -13.62
N GLU A 211 -0.91 3.94 -13.17
CA GLU A 211 -0.06 3.30 -12.15
C GLU A 211 -0.11 4.12 -10.86
N LEU A 212 -0.25 3.48 -9.71
CA LEU A 212 0.03 4.13 -8.44
C LEU A 212 1.53 4.39 -8.39
N ALA A 213 1.90 5.66 -8.28
CA ALA A 213 3.29 6.03 -8.10
C ALA A 213 3.70 5.54 -6.72
N HIS A 214 4.36 4.38 -6.66
CA HIS A 214 5.16 4.04 -5.51
C HIS A 214 6.18 5.17 -5.40
N ARG A 215 6.11 5.95 -4.32
CA ARG A 215 7.31 6.69 -3.91
C ARG A 215 8.32 5.59 -3.62
N THR A 216 9.23 5.32 -4.57
CA THR A 216 10.41 4.51 -4.30
C THR A 216 10.96 5.05 -2.99
N PRO A 217 11.12 4.23 -1.93
CA PRO A 217 11.71 4.70 -0.70
C PRO A 217 13.00 5.38 -1.07
N GLN A 218 13.02 6.71 -0.98
CA GLN A 218 14.19 7.46 -1.37
C GLN A 218 15.28 6.94 -0.45
N LYS A 219 16.35 6.37 -1.01
CA LYS A 219 17.44 5.80 -0.22
C LYS A 219 17.98 6.95 0.64
N LEU A 220 17.53 7.00 1.90
CA LEU A 220 17.89 8.05 2.82
C LEU A 220 19.40 8.04 2.95
N SER A 221 20.01 9.22 2.99
CA SER A 221 21.45 9.30 3.27
C SER A 221 21.73 8.65 4.62
N PRO A 222 22.96 8.13 4.87
CA PRO A 222 23.30 7.56 6.18
C PRO A 222 22.97 8.50 7.35
N LEU A 223 23.09 9.82 7.15
CA LEU A 223 22.69 10.84 8.12
C LEU A 223 21.16 10.90 8.34
N ASP A 224 20.37 10.88 7.27
CA ASP A 224 18.91 10.91 7.38
C ASP A 224 18.33 9.58 7.92
N GLN A 225 19.09 8.48 7.84
CA GLN A 225 18.76 7.23 8.54
C GLN A 225 19.07 7.31 10.04
N LEU A 226 20.15 8.01 10.40
CA LEU A 226 20.59 8.19 11.79
C LEU A 226 19.73 9.19 12.56
N ILE A 227 19.26 10.28 11.92
CA ILE A 227 18.39 11.27 12.55
C ILE A 227 16.93 10.92 12.27
N GLN A 228 16.23 10.34 13.25
CA GLN A 228 14.80 10.00 13.10
C GLN A 228 13.90 11.23 13.20
N TYR A 229 14.23 12.14 14.11
CA TYR A 229 13.54 13.42 14.26
C TYR A 229 14.40 14.42 15.04
N ILE A 230 14.11 15.71 14.87
CA ILE A 230 14.62 16.78 15.73
C ILE A 230 13.43 17.45 16.39
N ALA A 231 13.35 17.35 17.71
CA ALA A 231 12.27 17.91 18.52
C ALA A 231 12.22 19.44 18.39
N ARG A 232 11.09 20.02 18.82
CA ARG A 232 11.00 21.48 18.95
C ARG A 232 11.89 21.95 20.10
N PRO A 233 12.53 23.13 20.00
CA PRO A 233 13.28 23.69 21.11
C PRO A 233 12.40 23.90 22.33
N VAL A 234 12.90 23.49 23.50
CA VAL A 234 12.29 23.71 24.80
C VAL A 234 13.06 24.82 25.49
N TYR A 235 12.35 25.88 25.89
CA TYR A 235 12.93 27.06 26.53
C TYR A 235 12.79 26.91 28.03
N GLU A 236 13.92 26.74 28.71
CA GLU A 236 13.98 26.47 30.14
C GLU A 236 14.40 27.73 30.90
N ARG A 237 13.89 27.85 32.13
CA ARG A 237 14.21 28.93 33.05
C ARG A 237 14.70 28.33 34.35
N VAL A 238 15.75 28.91 34.93
CA VAL A 238 16.24 28.49 36.24
C VAL A 238 15.25 28.93 37.32
N PRO A 239 15.17 28.20 38.44
CA PRO A 239 14.34 28.61 39.58
C PRO A 239 14.67 30.05 40.00
N GLY A 240 13.66 30.92 40.02
CA GLY A 240 13.81 32.36 40.30
C GLY A 240 13.64 33.29 39.09
N ASN A 241 13.58 32.75 37.87
CA ASN A 241 13.25 33.52 36.66
C ASN A 241 11.79 33.29 36.22
N ASP A 242 10.87 34.12 36.74
CA ASP A 242 9.44 34.04 36.43
C ASP A 242 9.04 34.79 35.15
N ASN A 243 10.00 35.43 34.47
CA ASN A 243 9.70 36.21 33.28
C ASN A 243 9.47 35.30 32.07
N VAL A 244 8.21 35.20 31.65
CA VAL A 244 7.80 34.35 30.51
C VAL A 244 8.40 34.78 29.16
N LYS A 245 8.95 36.00 29.08
CA LYS A 245 9.57 36.55 27.86
C LYS A 245 11.07 36.27 27.77
N THR A 246 11.67 35.62 28.76
CA THR A 246 13.09 35.25 28.77
C THR A 246 13.28 33.73 28.79
N PHE A 247 14.49 33.30 28.47
CA PHE A 247 14.96 31.93 28.64
C PHE A 247 16.37 31.97 29.20
N ASP A 248 16.73 30.96 29.98
CA ASP A 248 18.10 30.79 30.48
C ASP A 248 18.83 29.73 29.66
N ARG A 249 18.10 28.69 29.21
CA ARG A 249 18.64 27.58 28.42
C ARG A 249 17.65 27.18 27.34
N ILE A 250 18.18 26.66 26.22
CA ILE A 250 17.37 26.04 25.19
C ILE A 250 17.81 24.59 25.05
N ARG A 251 16.87 23.67 25.22
CA ARG A 251 17.08 22.24 25.06
C ARG A 251 16.49 21.76 23.74
N ILE A 252 17.26 20.99 22.98
CA ILE A 252 16.79 20.32 21.76
C ILE A 252 17.15 18.84 21.83
N THR A 253 16.15 17.99 21.57
CA THR A 253 16.33 16.54 21.53
C THR A 253 16.36 16.05 20.08
N VAL A 254 17.35 15.24 19.74
CA VAL A 254 17.45 14.53 18.45
C VAL A 254 17.20 13.05 18.71
N GLY A 255 16.20 12.46 18.05
CA GLY A 255 15.90 11.04 18.16
C GLY A 255 16.78 10.20 17.24
N LEU A 256 17.33 9.11 17.77
CA LEU A 256 18.20 8.16 17.08
C LEU A 256 17.53 6.78 16.95
N PRO A 257 17.94 5.96 15.97
CA PRO A 257 17.35 4.65 15.75
C PRO A 257 17.70 3.63 16.81
N ARG A 258 16.67 2.97 17.34
CA ARG A 258 16.79 1.96 18.39
C ARG A 258 17.28 0.59 17.92
N TYR A 259 16.93 0.18 16.70
CA TYR A 259 17.14 -1.19 16.19
C TYR A 259 18.11 -1.28 15.01
N GLN A 260 18.71 -0.17 14.58
CA GLN A 260 19.64 -0.17 13.44
C GLN A 260 21.08 -0.54 13.82
N PHE A 261 21.42 -0.47 15.10
CA PHE A 261 22.78 -0.72 15.59
C PHE A 261 22.80 -1.93 16.54
N ASN A 262 23.81 -2.79 16.35
CA ASN A 262 23.95 -4.04 17.12
C ASN A 262 24.54 -3.81 18.53
N SER A 263 25.05 -2.61 18.83
CA SER A 263 25.55 -2.25 20.16
C SER A 263 25.47 -0.74 20.41
N TRP A 264 25.59 -0.36 21.69
CA TRP A 264 25.62 1.05 22.11
C TRP A 264 26.87 1.78 21.59
N GLU A 265 28.00 1.08 21.57
CA GLU A 265 29.28 1.60 21.09
C GLU A 265 29.23 1.87 19.58
N ALA A 266 28.54 1.01 18.82
CA ALA A 266 28.33 1.20 17.39
C ALA A 266 27.52 2.47 17.11
N LEU A 267 26.41 2.69 17.84
CA LEU A 267 25.64 3.93 17.76
C LEU A 267 26.49 5.15 18.12
N GLN A 268 27.26 5.07 19.22
CA GLN A 268 28.13 6.16 19.67
C GLN A 268 29.19 6.51 18.61
N SER A 269 29.78 5.52 17.95
CA SER A 269 30.75 5.75 16.88
C SER A 269 30.13 6.42 15.65
N GLU A 270 28.91 6.03 15.27
CA GLU A 270 28.23 6.61 14.11
C GLU A 270 27.76 8.04 14.38
N VAL A 271 27.31 8.32 15.62
CA VAL A 271 27.01 9.68 16.09
C VAL A 271 28.25 10.57 16.04
N LYS A 272 29.41 10.08 16.52
CA LYS A 272 30.68 10.84 16.47
C LYS A 272 31.12 11.12 15.04
N LYS A 273 30.94 10.15 14.14
CA LYS A 273 31.27 10.29 12.72
C LYS A 273 30.47 11.40 12.03
N TYR A 274 29.18 11.55 12.36
CA TYR A 274 28.29 12.56 11.78
C TYR A 274 28.02 13.77 12.69
N GLN A 275 28.88 13.99 13.69
CA GLN A 275 28.65 14.97 14.74
C GLN A 275 28.45 16.38 14.15
N HIS A 276 29.31 16.79 13.21
CA HIS A 276 29.24 18.11 12.62
C HIS A 276 27.92 18.33 11.85
N GLU A 277 27.49 17.35 11.05
CA GLU A 277 26.26 17.45 10.28
C GLU A 277 25.01 17.41 11.16
N ILE A 278 25.01 16.63 12.25
CA ILE A 278 23.93 16.65 13.25
C ILE A 278 23.80 18.05 13.85
N TYR A 279 24.93 18.69 14.20
CA TYR A 279 24.93 20.02 14.81
C TYR A 279 24.34 21.06 13.84
N GLN A 280 24.73 21.01 12.56
CA GLN A 280 24.17 21.89 11.54
C GLN A 280 22.65 21.73 11.40
N ARG A 281 22.13 20.49 11.39
CA ARG A 281 20.68 20.24 11.30
C ARG A 281 19.93 20.76 12.53
N VAL A 282 20.51 20.65 13.73
CA VAL A 282 19.94 21.20 14.96
C VAL A 282 19.89 22.74 14.91
N ILE A 283 20.97 23.38 14.46
CA ILE A 283 21.05 24.84 14.27
C ILE A 283 19.99 25.31 13.27
N GLN A 284 19.89 24.67 12.10
CA GLN A 284 18.86 24.99 11.09
C GLN A 284 17.43 24.84 11.66
N ARG A 285 17.20 23.81 12.48
CA ARG A 285 15.91 23.61 13.14
C ARG A 285 15.57 24.75 14.09
N MET A 286 16.56 25.26 14.83
CA MET A 286 16.40 26.38 15.76
C MET A 286 16.17 27.70 15.02
N GLU A 287 16.92 27.99 13.94
CA GLU A 287 16.73 29.20 13.12
C GLU A 287 15.36 29.27 12.46
N THR A 288 14.80 28.12 12.08
CA THR A 288 13.47 28.02 11.46
C THR A 288 12.33 28.04 12.48
N ASP A 289 12.62 27.86 13.78
CA ASP A 289 11.59 27.82 14.83
C ASP A 289 10.96 29.20 15.05
N ARG A 290 9.62 29.24 15.04
CA ARG A 290 8.88 30.51 15.21
C ARG A 290 9.01 31.06 16.63
N SER A 291 9.15 30.19 17.63
CA SER A 291 9.24 30.61 19.03
C SER A 291 10.61 31.24 19.28
N PHE A 292 11.67 30.68 18.69
CA PHE A 292 13.02 31.25 18.79
C PHE A 292 13.06 32.66 18.20
N LYS A 293 12.50 32.84 17.00
CA LYS A 293 12.41 34.15 16.33
C LYS A 293 11.70 35.22 17.15
N ARG A 294 10.77 34.85 18.05
CA ARG A 294 10.05 35.81 18.90
C ARG A 294 10.93 36.42 19.99
N TYR A 295 11.99 35.74 20.41
CA TYR A 295 12.93 36.29 21.39
C TYR A 295 13.87 37.34 20.78
N GLY A 296 13.97 37.41 19.44
CA GLY A 296 14.79 38.41 18.75
C GLY A 296 16.30 38.24 18.95
N VAL A 297 16.74 37.12 19.52
CA VAL A 297 18.16 36.82 19.77
C VAL A 297 18.76 36.17 18.51
N PRO A 298 19.85 36.72 17.93
CA PRO A 298 20.55 36.04 16.85
C PRO A 298 21.24 34.77 17.35
N ILE A 299 21.21 33.70 16.56
CA ILE A 299 21.77 32.39 16.95
C ILE A 299 23.26 32.46 17.35
N ASN A 300 24.00 33.41 16.78
CA ASN A 300 25.43 33.62 17.08
C ASN A 300 25.71 34.07 18.53
N PHE A 301 24.68 34.48 19.27
CA PHE A 301 24.77 34.83 20.69
C PHE A 301 24.62 33.60 21.60
N LEU A 302 24.26 32.44 21.04
CA LEU A 302 24.19 31.18 21.76
C LEU A 302 25.49 30.40 21.57
N GLU A 303 25.85 29.63 22.60
CA GLU A 303 26.84 28.57 22.53
C GLU A 303 26.23 27.24 22.95
N ILE A 304 26.84 26.15 22.49
CA ILE A 304 26.46 24.80 22.89
C ILE A 304 27.21 24.51 24.19
N SER A 305 26.48 24.49 25.30
CA SER A 305 27.06 24.22 26.62
C SER A 305 27.28 22.73 26.85
N ASP A 306 26.34 21.88 26.40
CA ASP A 306 26.44 20.43 26.56
C ASP A 306 25.76 19.66 25.42
N VAL A 307 26.32 18.50 25.09
CA VAL A 307 25.74 17.53 24.17
C VAL A 307 25.90 16.13 24.73
N THR A 308 24.78 15.54 25.16
CA THR A 308 24.77 14.25 25.85
C THR A 308 23.99 13.21 25.05
N LEU A 309 24.59 12.03 24.85
CA LEU A 309 23.93 10.86 24.28
C LEU A 309 23.26 10.05 25.39
N LEU A 310 21.93 10.05 25.42
CA LEU A 310 21.10 9.45 26.45
C LEU A 310 20.69 8.01 26.09
N ARG A 311 20.59 7.15 27.11
CA ARG A 311 20.27 5.70 26.98
C ARG A 311 18.88 5.42 26.40
N ASP A 312 18.04 6.43 26.24
CA ASP A 312 16.76 6.36 25.56
C ASP A 312 16.86 6.54 24.03
N PHE A 313 18.09 6.50 23.49
CA PHE A 313 18.40 6.68 22.07
C PHE A 313 18.10 8.09 21.58
N SER A 314 18.48 9.08 22.39
CA SER A 314 18.39 10.49 22.02
C SER A 314 19.70 11.24 22.27
N LEU A 315 19.96 12.27 21.47
CA LEU A 315 20.97 13.28 21.75
C LEU A 315 20.29 14.52 22.31
N GLU A 316 20.70 14.93 23.50
CA GLU A 316 20.27 16.16 24.15
C GLU A 316 21.30 17.25 23.87
N PHE A 317 20.85 18.36 23.30
CA PHE A 317 21.63 19.58 23.08
C PHE A 317 21.15 20.66 24.03
N ILE A 318 22.08 21.27 24.77
CA ILE A 318 21.82 22.41 25.63
C ILE A 318 22.54 23.63 25.06
N PHE A 319 21.78 24.69 24.78
CA PHE A 319 22.28 25.98 24.35
C PHE A 319 22.06 27.03 25.43
N GLU A 320 23.08 27.84 25.68
CA GLU A 320 23.04 28.97 26.62
C GLU A 320 23.57 30.24 25.94
N LEU A 321 23.30 31.39 26.54
CA LEU A 321 23.83 32.66 26.06
C LEU A 321 25.34 32.72 26.33
N LYS A 322 26.11 33.14 25.32
CA LYS A 322 27.55 33.37 25.47
C LYS A 322 27.82 34.36 26.59
N GLU A 323 28.67 33.98 27.53
CA GLU A 323 29.15 34.94 28.52
C GLU A 323 29.98 36.04 27.83
N PRO A 324 29.77 37.32 28.20
CA PRO A 324 30.63 38.38 27.70
C PRO A 324 32.05 38.13 28.21
N LYS A 325 33.01 38.04 27.28
CA LYS A 325 34.44 38.00 27.64
C LYS A 325 34.78 39.28 28.40
N ILE A 326 34.92 39.17 29.72
CA ILE A 326 35.48 40.24 30.55
C ILE A 326 36.97 40.25 30.23
N ASN A 327 37.42 41.25 29.46
CA ASN A 327 38.84 41.50 29.20
C ASN A 327 39.51 42.12 30.42
#